data_AF-A0A803V792-F1
#
_entry.id   AF-A0A803V792-F1
#
_cell.length_a   1.000
_cell.length_b   1.000
_cell.length_c   1.000
_cell.angle_alpha   90.00
_cell.angle_beta   90.00
_cell.angle_gamma   90.00
#
_symmetry.space_group_name_H-M   'P 1'
#
loop_
_entity.id
_entity.type
_entity.pdbx_description
1 polymer ?
#
loop_
_entity_poly.entity_id
_entity_poly.type
_entity_poly.pdbx_seq_one_letter_code
_entity_poly.pdbx_strand_id
1 'polypeptide(L)'
;SASFFFLADYVYFENSSSNPYLIRRIEELNKTANGNVEAKVVCFYRRRDISSTLIVLADKHATTNIMACCVLAALMPLGKSP
;
A
#
# COMPACT_ATOMS: atom_id res chain seq x y z
N SER A 1 2.49 12.07 -25.49
CA SER A 1 1.17 11.94 -24.84
C SER A 1 1.42 11.81 -23.35
N ALA A 2 1.20 12.89 -22.58
CA ALA A 2 1.45 12.89 -21.14
C ALA A 2 0.14 12.60 -20.43
N SER A 3 -0.06 11.35 -20.02
CA SER A 3 -1.24 10.94 -19.26
C SER A 3 -1.03 11.28 -17.79
N PHE A 4 -1.20 12.55 -17.44
CA PHE A 4 -1.33 12.98 -16.04
C PHE A 4 -2.74 12.62 -15.56
N PHE A 5 -2.97 11.34 -15.24
CA PHE A 5 -4.13 10.95 -14.45
C PHE A 5 -3.79 11.16 -12.98
N PHE A 6 -4.61 11.95 -12.29
CA PHE A 6 -4.63 12.08 -10.83
C PHE A 6 -5.05 10.75 -10.19
N LEU A 7 -4.22 9.70 -10.25
CA LEU A 7 -4.62 8.35 -9.83
C LEU A 7 -4.60 8.26 -8.30
N ALA A 8 -5.69 8.69 -7.67
CA ALA A 8 -6.08 8.28 -6.32
C ALA A 8 -6.83 6.92 -6.37
N ASP A 9 -6.42 6.03 -7.27
CA ASP A 9 -7.07 4.74 -7.47
C ASP A 9 -6.64 3.75 -6.38
N TYR A 10 -7.64 3.00 -5.91
CA TYR A 10 -7.45 1.90 -4.99
C TYR A 10 -7.39 0.59 -5.77
N VAL A 11 -6.40 -0.22 -5.44
CA VAL A 11 -6.14 -1.50 -6.09
C VAL A 11 -6.18 -2.63 -5.08
N TYR A 12 -6.74 -3.76 -5.52
CA TYR A 12 -6.84 -4.98 -4.75
C TYR A 12 -5.71 -5.94 -5.15
N PHE A 13 -4.91 -6.35 -4.17
CA PHE A 13 -3.81 -7.30 -4.35
C PHE A 13 -4.18 -8.65 -3.76
N GLU A 14 -3.87 -9.73 -4.47
CA GLU A 14 -3.88 -11.06 -3.87
C GLU A 14 -2.75 -11.16 -2.82
N ASN A 15 -3.05 -11.75 -1.66
CA ASN A 15 -2.06 -12.08 -0.64
C ASN A 15 -1.74 -13.58 -0.67
N SER A 16 -2.78 -14.39 -0.54
CA SER A 16 -2.79 -15.83 -0.83
C SER A 16 -4.22 -16.26 -1.12
N SER A 17 -4.39 -17.40 -1.79
CA SER A 17 -5.70 -17.90 -2.25
C SER A 17 -6.78 -18.02 -1.16
N SER A 18 -6.39 -18.16 0.10
CA SER A 18 -7.30 -18.28 1.25
C SER A 18 -7.43 -17.01 2.09
N ASN A 19 -6.67 -15.96 1.76
CA ASN A 19 -6.72 -14.69 2.46
C ASN A 19 -7.54 -13.66 1.67
N PRO A 20 -8.28 -12.77 2.35
CA PRO A 20 -8.90 -11.63 1.67
C PRO A 20 -7.87 -10.73 1.00
N TYR A 21 -8.27 -10.07 -0.09
CA TYR A 21 -7.43 -9.12 -0.82
C TYR A 21 -6.90 -7.99 0.06
N LEU A 22 -5.69 -7.53 -0.25
CA LEU A 22 -5.08 -6.33 0.34
C LEU A 22 -5.52 -5.11 -0.46
N ILE A 23 -5.68 -3.97 0.22
CA ILE A 23 -6.05 -2.71 -0.42
C ILE A 23 -4.82 -1.80 -0.40
N ARG A 24 -4.52 -1.20 -1.55
CA ARG A 24 -3.46 -0.18 -1.66
C ARG A 24 -3.96 0.99 -2.48
N ARG A 25 -3.54 2.21 -2.12
CA ARG A 25 -3.77 3.40 -2.94
C ARG A 25 -2.53 3.68 -3.75
N ILE A 26 -2.69 3.89 -5.06
CA ILE A 26 -1.58 4.30 -5.92
C ILE A 26 -1.26 5.76 -5.63
N GLU A 27 0.03 6.07 -5.44
CA GLU A 27 0.52 7.44 -5.37
C GLU A 27 1.25 7.82 -6.65
N GLU A 28 1.93 6.85 -7.27
CA GLU A 28 2.73 7.07 -8.46
C GLU A 28 2.87 5.78 -9.26
N LEU A 29 2.85 5.88 -10.59
CA LEU A 29 3.16 4.79 -11.50
C LEU A 29 4.32 5.21 -12.38
N ASN A 30 5.36 4.38 -12.41
CA ASN A 30 6.55 4.59 -13.22
C ASN A 30 6.72 3.43 -14.19
N LYS A 31 6.97 3.75 -15.46
CA LYS A 31 7.34 2.76 -16.46
C LYS A 31 8.85 2.77 -16.64
N THR A 32 9.51 1.65 -16.37
CA THR A 32 10.96 1.53 -16.54
C THR A 32 11.32 1.40 -18.02
N ALA A 33 12.58 1.72 -18.37
CA ALA A 33 13.08 1.63 -19.75
C ALA A 33 12.97 0.22 -20.36
N ASN A 34 12.97 -0.81 -19.51
CA ASN A 34 12.84 -2.21 -19.92
C ASN A 34 11.36 -2.61 -20.14
N GLY A 35 10.41 -1.68 -19.96
CA GLY A 35 8.99 -1.90 -20.17
C GLY A 35 8.20 -2.34 -18.93
N ASN A 36 8.85 -2.52 -17.78
CA ASN A 36 8.16 -2.89 -16.54
C ASN A 36 7.40 -1.69 -15.98
N VAL A 37 6.33 -1.96 -15.23
CA VAL A 37 5.59 -0.94 -14.48
C VAL A 37 5.87 -1.13 -13.00
N GLU A 38 6.22 -0.05 -12.32
CA GLU A 38 6.45 0.03 -10.89
C GLU A 38 5.43 0.99 -10.28
N ALA A 39 4.91 0.65 -9.11
CA ALA A 39 3.93 1.47 -8.42
C ALA A 39 4.43 1.85 -7.02
N LYS A 40 4.43 3.16 -6.73
CA LYS A 40 4.52 3.63 -5.36
C LYS A 40 3.12 3.68 -4.79
N VAL A 41 2.92 3.03 -3.65
CA VAL A 41 1.59 2.82 -3.09
C VAL A 41 1.57 3.10 -1.58
N VAL A 42 0.43 3.57 -1.09
CA VAL A 42 0.09 3.54 0.34
C VAL A 42 -0.62 2.22 0.63
N CYS A 43 -0.12 1.44 1.57
CA CYS A 43 -0.71 0.17 1.96
C CYS A 43 -1.72 0.36 3.09
N PHE A 44 -2.90 -0.26 2.97
CA PHE A 44 -3.86 -0.34 4.06
C PHE A 44 -3.80 -1.71 4.70
N TYR A 45 -3.46 -1.75 5.98
CA TYR A 45 -3.41 -2.97 6.75
C TYR A 45 -4.68 -3.11 7.59
N ARG A 46 -5.19 -4.33 7.69
CA ARG A 46 -6.21 -4.64 8.70
C ARG A 46 -5.49 -4.70 10.04
N ARG A 47 -6.16 -4.25 11.11
CA ARG A 47 -5.59 -4.27 12.47
C ARG A 47 -5.01 -5.64 12.87
N ARG A 48 -5.67 -6.75 12.47
CA ARG A 48 -5.22 -8.13 12.73
C ARG A 48 -3.93 -8.54 12.01
N ASP A 49 -3.56 -7.85 10.92
CA ASP A 49 -2.34 -8.14 10.16
C ASP A 49 -1.14 -7.34 10.70
N ILE A 50 -1.37 -6.45 11.66
CA ILE A 50 -0.35 -5.59 12.28
C ILE A 50 0.03 -6.19 13.64
N SER A 51 1.33 -6.22 13.95
CA SER A 51 1.80 -6.63 15.28
C SER A 51 1.21 -5.74 16.39
N SER A 52 0.83 -6.35 17.51
CA SER A 52 0.27 -5.67 18.68
C SER A 52 1.13 -4.50 19.18
N THR A 53 2.46 -4.62 19.08
CA THR A 53 3.39 -3.55 19.46
C THR A 53 3.24 -2.32 18.56
N LEU A 54 3.12 -2.53 17.25
CA LEU A 54 2.95 -1.44 16.27
C LEU A 54 1.58 -0.79 16.40
N ILE A 55 0.55 -1.55 16.76
CA ILE A 55 -0.79 -1.01 17.04
C ILE A 55 -0.73 -0.04 18.22
N VAL A 56 -0.09 -0.43 19.32
CA VAL A 56 0.04 0.45 20.51
C VAL A 56 0.81 1.73 20.18
N LEU A 57 1.85 1.63 19.35
CA LEU A 57 2.61 2.80 18.88
C LEU A 57 1.74 3.69 17.97
N ALA A 58 1.04 3.11 17.01
CA ALA A 58 0.16 3.84 16.10
C ALA A 58 -0.98 4.54 16.86
N ASP A 59 -1.62 3.86 17.81
CA ASP A 59 -2.69 4.42 18.65
C ASP A 59 -2.18 5.62 19.48
N LYS A 60 -0.93 5.60 19.96
CA LYS A 60 -0.29 6.75 20.66
C LYS A 60 -0.04 7.95 19.75
N HIS A 61 0.19 7.72 18.46
CA HIS A 61 0.50 8.75 17.46
C HIS A 61 -0.70 9.11 16.56
N ALA A 62 -1.90 8.62 16.86
CA ALA A 62 -3.11 8.75 16.02
C ALA A 62 -3.76 10.15 16.01
N THR A 63 -2.99 11.23 16.20
CA THR A 63 -3.53 12.58 16.46
C THR A 63 -4.20 13.20 15.23
N THR A 64 -3.91 12.77 14.01
CA THR A 64 -4.61 13.26 12.82
C THR A 64 -4.42 12.30 11.66
N ASN A 65 -5.52 12.04 10.96
CA ASN A 65 -5.56 11.38 9.67
C ASN A 65 -5.59 9.83 9.70
N ILE A 66 -6.18 9.27 8.66
CA ILE A 66 -6.53 7.86 8.38
C ILE A 66 -5.31 6.88 8.40
N MET A 67 -4.14 7.38 8.83
CA MET A 67 -2.81 6.78 8.80
C MET A 67 -2.55 5.67 9.82
N ALA A 68 -3.37 5.50 10.86
CA ALA A 68 -3.11 4.48 11.89
C ALA A 68 -3.15 3.03 11.34
N CYS A 69 -3.86 2.80 10.23
CA CYS A 69 -3.81 1.53 9.49
C CYS A 69 -2.85 1.55 8.28
N CYS A 70 -2.24 2.69 7.94
CA CYS A 70 -1.39 2.86 6.76
C CYS A 70 0.12 2.74 7.03
N VAL A 71 0.51 2.22 8.18
CA VAL A 71 1.81 2.50 8.83
C VAL A 71 3.06 2.07 8.03
N LEU A 72 2.96 1.28 6.96
CA LEU A 72 4.11 1.02 6.10
C LEU A 72 3.78 1.27 4.62
N ALA A 73 4.16 2.44 4.11
CA ALA A 73 4.35 2.65 2.68
C ALA A 73 5.62 1.89 2.25
N ALA A 74 5.50 0.57 2.09
CA ALA A 74 6.55 -0.24 1.52
C ALA A 74 6.54 -0.03 -0.02
N LEU A 75 7.62 0.56 -0.53
CA LEU A 75 8.01 0.46 -1.94
C LEU A 75 8.29 -1.02 -2.24
N MET A 76 7.25 -1.80 -2.52
CA MET A 76 7.39 -3.18 -2.97
C MET A 76 7.44 -3.17 -4.50
N PRO A 77 8.49 -3.69 -5.15
CA PRO A 77 8.44 -3.94 -6.59
C PRO A 77 7.30 -4.92 -6.88
N LEU A 78 6.44 -4.56 -7.84
CA LEU A 78 5.35 -5.39 -8.33
C LEU A 78 5.93 -6.73 -8.84
N GLY A 79 5.92 -7.76 -7.99
CA GLY A 79 6.44 -9.09 -8.33
C GLY A 79 7.18 -9.85 -7.23
N LYS A 80 7.39 -9.26 -6.04
CA LYS A 80 7.89 -10.03 -4.89
C LYS A 80 6.92 -9.93 -3.71
N SER A 81 6.35 -11.08 -3.34
CA SER A 81 5.73 -11.28 -2.03
C SER A 81 6.71 -10.86 -0.93
N PRO A 82 6.24 -10.33 0.21
CA PRO A 82 7.06 -10.25 1.42
C PRO A 82 7.65 -11.62 1.78
#